data_AF-A0A2V7MJN3-F1
#
_entry.id   AF-A0A2V7MJN3-F1
#
_cell.length_a   1.000
_cell.length_b   1.000
_cell.length_c   1.000
_cell.angle_alpha   90.00
_cell.angle_beta   90.00
_cell.angle_gamma   90.00
#
_symmetry.space_group_name_H-M   'P 1'
#
loop_
_entity.id
_entity.type
_entity.pdbx_description
1 polymer ?
#
loop_
_entity_poly.entity_id
_entity_poly.type
_entity_poly.pdbx_seq_one_letter_code
_entity_poly.pdbx_strand_id
1 'polypeptide(L)'
;MQATTPAEARLLALVGEAVRGPKRDGLFALWLVLRAAEALLPPGSVSAKNHRRRLQALETRLASLALPAPLKRALGAARHHLEPATPGAAALVLSQLVAPAREVLGPEAGDAVAVAARAARIHL
;
A
#
# COMPACT_ATOMS: atom_id res chain seq x y z
N MET A 1 18.85 5.43 -2.25
CA MET A 1 17.57 4.84 -2.71
C MET A 1 17.33 3.58 -1.89
N GLN A 2 16.18 3.45 -1.24
CA GLN A 2 15.80 2.22 -0.54
C GLN A 2 15.59 1.11 -1.59
N ALA A 3 16.01 -0.13 -1.33
CA ALA A 3 15.82 -1.23 -2.26
C ALA A 3 14.32 -1.45 -2.51
N THR A 4 13.90 -1.53 -3.78
CA THR A 4 12.53 -1.84 -4.17
C THR A 4 12.19 -3.25 -3.66
N THR A 5 11.17 -3.39 -2.82
CA THR A 5 10.76 -4.70 -2.32
C THR A 5 10.19 -5.55 -3.46
N PRO A 6 10.17 -6.90 -3.34
CA PRO A 6 9.55 -7.74 -4.36
C PRO A 6 8.07 -7.40 -4.63
N ALA A 7 7.33 -7.01 -3.60
CA ALA A 7 5.94 -6.60 -3.74
C ALA A 7 5.81 -5.24 -4.46
N GLU A 8 6.68 -4.29 -4.12
CA GLU A 8 6.74 -2.98 -4.78
C GLU A 8 7.03 -3.14 -6.29
N ALA A 9 8.02 -3.98 -6.65
CA ALA A 9 8.39 -4.24 -8.03
C ALA A 9 7.23 -4.85 -8.83
N ARG A 10 6.51 -5.83 -8.25
CA ARG A 10 5.34 -6.45 -8.88
C ARG A 10 4.21 -5.45 -9.14
N LEU A 11 3.88 -4.61 -8.16
CA LEU A 11 2.85 -3.59 -8.35
C LEU A 11 3.24 -2.56 -9.39
N LEU A 12 4.51 -2.11 -9.42
CA LEU A 12 4.99 -1.17 -10.43
C LEU A 12 4.95 -1.76 -11.85
N ALA A 13 5.26 -3.05 -12.01
CA ALA A 13 5.09 -3.73 -13.29
C ALA A 13 3.62 -3.72 -13.75
N LEU A 14 2.68 -4.07 -12.86
CA LEU A 14 1.25 -4.02 -13.16
C LEU A 14 0.76 -2.60 -13.50
N VAL A 15 1.28 -1.57 -12.83
CA VAL A 15 1.00 -0.17 -13.19
C VAL A 15 1.52 0.16 -14.58
N GLY A 16 2.70 -0.33 -14.95
CA GLY A 16 3.30 -0.15 -16.27
C GLY A 16 2.46 -0.77 -17.39
N GLU A 17 1.95 -1.98 -17.15
CA GLU A 17 1.13 -2.75 -18.10
C GLU A 17 -0.30 -2.23 -18.22
N ALA A 18 -0.85 -1.61 -17.16
CA ALA A 18 -2.22 -1.12 -17.15
C ALA A 18 -2.41 0.11 -18.05
N VAL A 19 -3.42 0.05 -18.93
CA VAL A 19 -3.93 1.20 -19.69
C VAL A 19 -4.45 2.27 -18.72
N ARG A 20 -4.37 3.55 -19.12
CA ARG A 20 -4.92 4.67 -18.34
C ARG A 20 -6.38 4.43 -17.97
N GLY A 21 -6.73 4.68 -16.72
CA GLY A 21 -8.08 4.52 -16.20
C GLY A 21 -8.12 4.03 -14.74
N PRO A 22 -9.32 3.73 -14.21
CA PRO A 22 -9.53 3.41 -12.80
C PRO A 22 -8.69 2.23 -12.28
N LYS A 23 -8.38 1.24 -13.13
CA LYS A 23 -7.52 0.11 -12.75
C LYS A 23 -6.08 0.56 -12.48
N ARG A 24 -5.51 1.37 -13.38
CA ARG A 24 -4.15 1.91 -13.22
C ARG A 24 -4.06 2.82 -12.00
N ASP A 25 -5.07 3.68 -11.79
CA ASP A 25 -5.16 4.54 -10.62
C ASP A 25 -5.26 3.73 -9.32
N GLY A 26 -6.04 2.64 -9.33
CA GLY A 26 -6.15 1.72 -8.20
C GLY A 26 -4.85 0.98 -7.89
N LEU A 27 -4.14 0.48 -8.90
CA LEU A 27 -2.83 -0.15 -8.74
C LEU A 27 -1.79 0.84 -8.20
N PHE A 28 -1.80 2.07 -8.71
CA PHE A 28 -0.91 3.13 -8.24
C PHE A 28 -1.23 3.55 -6.79
N ALA A 29 -2.51 3.66 -6.44
CA ALA A 29 -2.95 3.93 -5.08
C ALA A 29 -2.53 2.82 -4.11
N LEU A 30 -2.69 1.56 -4.52
CA LEU A 30 -2.26 0.40 -3.74
C LEU A 30 -0.74 0.42 -3.49
N TRP A 31 0.05 0.73 -4.52
CA TRP A 31 1.50 0.88 -4.41
C TRP A 31 1.89 1.97 -3.40
N LEU A 32 1.22 3.13 -3.41
CA LEU A 32 1.49 4.21 -2.46
C LEU A 32 1.25 3.78 -1.00
N VAL A 33 0.15 3.06 -0.73
CA VAL A 33 -0.16 2.59 0.63
C VAL A 33 0.80 1.48 1.05
N LEU A 34 1.12 0.54 0.16
CA LEU A 34 2.12 -0.50 0.41
C LEU A 34 3.47 0.11 0.80
N ARG A 35 3.93 1.11 0.03
CA ARG A 35 5.18 1.82 0.32
C ARG A 35 5.15 2.59 1.64
N ALA A 36 4.01 3.14 2.03
CA ALA A 36 3.85 3.79 3.32
C ALA A 36 3.92 2.77 4.48
N ALA A 37 3.34 1.58 4.31
CA ALA A 37 3.39 0.51 5.30
C ALA A 37 4.79 -0.10 5.42
N GLU A 38 5.44 -0.44 4.29
CA GLU A 38 6.78 -1.03 4.28
C GLU A 38 7.85 -0.09 4.88
N ALA A 39 7.65 1.22 4.77
CA ALA A 39 8.55 2.20 5.38
C ALA A 39 8.54 2.19 6.93
N LEU A 40 7.59 1.48 7.56
CA LEU A 40 7.56 1.26 9.01
C LEU A 40 8.28 -0.03 9.42
N LEU A 41 8.71 -0.85 8.47
CA LEU A 41 9.36 -2.13 8.73
C LEU A 41 10.90 -1.97 8.80
N PRO A 42 11.59 -2.77 9.63
CA PRO A 42 13.05 -2.83 9.63
C PRO A 42 13.62 -3.23 8.26
N PRO A 43 14.85 -2.79 7.89
CA PRO A 43 15.79 -2.00 8.69
C PRO A 43 15.60 -0.48 8.58
N GLY A 44 14.65 0.00 7.78
CA GLY A 44 14.54 1.42 7.40
C GLY A 44 13.30 2.11 7.95
N SER A 45 13.16 2.20 9.27
CA SER A 45 12.02 2.91 9.88
C SER A 45 12.13 4.43 9.69
N VAL A 46 11.05 5.06 9.22
CA VAL A 46 10.98 6.52 9.11
C VAL A 46 10.72 7.15 10.48
N SER A 47 11.34 8.30 10.76
CA SER A 47 10.96 9.12 11.91
C SER A 47 9.46 9.43 11.92
N ALA A 48 8.83 9.51 13.09
CA ALA A 48 7.40 9.81 13.24
C ALA A 48 6.96 11.12 12.55
N LYS A 49 7.82 12.16 12.52
CA LYS A 49 7.56 13.42 11.80
C LYS A 49 7.44 13.20 10.29
N ASN A 50 8.39 12.46 9.71
CA ASN A 50 8.36 12.13 8.28
C ASN A 50 7.19 11.20 7.94
N HIS A 51 6.84 10.27 8.82
CA HIS A 51 5.68 9.41 8.65
C HIS A 51 4.38 10.20 8.56
N ARG A 52 4.12 11.11 9.52
CA ARG A 52 2.94 11.99 9.48
C ARG A 52 2.83 12.80 8.20
N ARG A 53 3.95 13.39 7.74
CA ARG A 53 3.99 14.13 6.46
C ARG A 53 3.66 13.22 5.27
N ARG A 54 4.14 11.98 5.27
CA ARG A 54 3.83 10.99 4.22
C ARG A 54 2.35 10.60 4.25
N LEU A 55 1.74 10.41 5.41
CA LEU A 55 0.30 10.11 5.51
C LEU A 55 -0.58 11.26 5.01
N GLN A 56 -0.21 12.51 5.28
CA GLN A 56 -0.91 13.68 4.72
C GLN A 56 -0.81 13.72 3.20
N ALA A 57 0.41 13.54 2.65
CA ALA A 57 0.60 13.50 1.21
C ALA A 57 -0.15 12.32 0.56
N LEU A 58 -0.19 11.18 1.24
CA LEU A 58 -0.93 9.99 0.81
C LEU A 58 -2.43 10.28 0.72
N GLU A 59 -3.01 10.91 1.75
CA GLU A 59 -4.42 11.31 1.75
C GLU A 59 -4.76 12.23 0.57
N THR A 60 -4.00 13.29 0.36
CA THR A 60 -4.18 14.21 -0.78
C THR A 60 -4.10 13.46 -2.10
N ARG A 61 -3.15 12.52 -2.23
CA ARG A 61 -2.97 11.75 -3.46
C ARG A 61 -4.13 10.78 -3.70
N LEU A 62 -4.58 10.07 -2.68
CA LEU A 62 -5.73 9.15 -2.79
C LEU A 62 -7.01 9.89 -3.16
N ALA A 63 -7.21 11.11 -2.65
CA ALA A 63 -8.36 11.94 -2.99
C ALA A 63 -8.40 12.36 -4.48
N SER A 64 -7.24 12.45 -5.14
CA SER A 64 -7.11 12.85 -6.55
C SER A 64 -7.30 11.73 -7.58
N LEU A 65 -7.35 10.47 -7.15
CA LEU A 65 -7.37 9.30 -8.04
C LEU A 65 -8.80 8.82 -8.29
N ALA A 66 -9.05 8.31 -9.50
CA ALA A 66 -10.33 7.72 -9.86
C ALA A 66 -10.42 6.28 -9.34
N LEU A 67 -10.76 6.14 -8.05
CA LEU A 67 -10.79 4.86 -7.36
C LEU A 67 -12.19 4.23 -7.33
N PRO A 68 -12.32 2.91 -7.61
CA PRO A 68 -13.54 2.17 -7.32
C PRO A 68 -13.91 2.28 -5.83
N ALA A 69 -15.19 2.43 -5.52
CA ALA A 69 -15.66 2.71 -4.16
C ALA A 69 -15.18 1.69 -3.09
N PRO A 70 -15.17 0.36 -3.34
CA PRO A 70 -14.66 -0.60 -2.36
C PRO A 70 -13.18 -0.36 -2.04
N LEU A 71 -12.36 -0.14 -3.07
CA LEU A 71 -10.94 0.12 -2.91
C LEU A 71 -10.70 1.47 -2.21
N LYS A 72 -11.44 2.52 -2.57
CA LYS A 72 -11.33 3.83 -1.90
C LYS A 72 -11.56 3.72 -0.39
N ARG A 73 -12.58 2.97 0.03
CA ARG A 73 -12.86 2.73 1.46
C ARG A 73 -11.72 1.97 2.14
N ALA A 74 -11.25 0.89 1.52
CA ALA A 74 -10.16 0.08 2.07
C ALA A 74 -8.86 0.88 2.23
N LEU A 75 -8.49 1.68 1.23
CA LEU A 75 -7.28 2.52 1.28
C LEU A 75 -7.42 3.68 2.28
N GLY A 76 -8.62 4.25 2.42
CA GLY A 76 -8.91 5.25 3.46
C GLY A 76 -8.73 4.67 4.88
N ALA A 77 -9.29 3.48 5.14
CA ALA A 77 -9.13 2.79 6.41
C ALA A 77 -7.65 2.42 6.68
N ALA A 78 -6.95 1.91 5.66
CA ALA A 78 -5.53 1.60 5.74
C ALA A 78 -4.69 2.82 6.15
N ARG A 79 -4.94 3.99 5.55
CA ARG A 79 -4.24 5.24 5.89
C ARG A 79 -4.47 5.65 7.35
N HIS A 80 -5.66 5.44 7.90
CA HIS A 80 -5.93 5.71 9.32
C HIS A 80 -5.21 4.72 10.24
N HIS A 81 -5.26 3.42 9.91
CA HIS A 81 -4.55 2.38 10.69
C HIS A 81 -3.03 2.54 10.68
N LEU A 82 -2.44 3.24 9.73
CA LEU A 82 -1.01 3.52 9.72
C LEU A 82 -0.59 4.67 10.67
N GLU A 83 -1.51 5.44 11.25
CA GLU A 83 -1.19 6.56 12.15
C GLU A 83 -0.25 6.23 13.32
N PRO A 84 -0.37 5.08 14.00
CA PRO A 84 0.51 4.70 15.11
C PRO A 84 1.99 4.54 14.73
N ALA A 85 2.31 4.45 13.43
CA ALA A 85 3.69 4.31 12.93
C ALA A 85 4.44 3.07 13.46
N THR A 86 3.74 1.95 13.66
CA THR A 86 4.33 0.71 14.19
C THR A 86 4.43 -0.39 13.12
N PRO A 87 5.39 -1.34 13.26
CA PRO A 87 5.42 -2.55 12.43
C PRO A 87 4.13 -3.37 12.51
N GLY A 88 3.51 -3.44 13.70
CA GLY A 88 2.20 -4.05 13.94
C GLY A 88 1.10 -3.50 13.06
N ALA A 89 0.96 -2.17 13.03
CA ALA A 89 0.01 -1.48 12.19
C ALA A 89 0.27 -1.75 10.69
N ALA A 90 1.52 -1.73 10.27
CA ALA A 90 1.90 -2.03 8.88
C ALA A 90 1.51 -3.45 8.46
N ALA A 91 1.84 -4.46 9.27
CA ALA A 91 1.51 -5.85 8.96
C ALA A 91 0.00 -6.11 8.92
N LEU A 92 -0.77 -5.46 9.82
CA LEU A 92 -2.22 -5.52 9.83
C LEU A 92 -2.82 -4.91 8.55
N VAL A 93 -2.38 -3.71 8.18
CA VAL A 93 -2.83 -3.01 6.97
C VAL A 93 -2.55 -3.83 5.72
N LEU A 94 -1.32 -4.33 5.57
CA LEU A 94 -0.95 -5.17 4.42
C LEU A 94 -1.82 -6.44 4.35
N SER A 95 -2.13 -7.06 5.49
CA SER A 95 -3.02 -8.23 5.53
C SER A 95 -4.46 -7.88 5.11
N GLN A 96 -4.99 -6.76 5.59
CA GLN A 96 -6.36 -6.31 5.29
C GLN A 96 -6.55 -5.90 3.83
N LEU A 97 -5.48 -5.47 3.15
CA LEU A 97 -5.55 -5.02 1.75
C LEU A 97 -5.55 -6.16 0.72
N VAL A 98 -5.19 -7.39 1.09
CA VAL A 98 -5.11 -8.53 0.16
C VAL A 98 -6.44 -8.79 -0.54
N ALA A 99 -7.52 -8.92 0.23
CA ALA A 99 -8.86 -9.20 -0.31
C ALA A 99 -9.38 -8.08 -1.24
N PRO A 100 -9.45 -6.79 -0.82
CA PRO A 100 -9.94 -5.74 -1.70
C PRO A 100 -9.03 -5.51 -2.92
N ALA A 101 -7.71 -5.72 -2.81
CA ALA A 101 -6.83 -5.67 -3.98
C ALA A 101 -7.16 -6.79 -4.97
N ARG A 102 -7.34 -8.02 -4.49
CA ARG A 102 -7.71 -9.18 -5.32
C ARG A 102 -9.04 -8.97 -6.03
N GLU A 103 -10.06 -8.54 -5.28
CA GLU A 103 -11.43 -8.39 -5.78
C GLU A 103 -11.57 -7.25 -6.80
N VAL A 104 -10.87 -6.14 -6.60
CA VAL A 104 -11.04 -4.93 -7.42
C VAL A 104 -10.01 -4.83 -8.54
N LEU A 105 -8.77 -5.24 -8.31
CA LEU A 105 -7.65 -5.02 -9.23
C LEU A 105 -7.16 -6.31 -9.91
N GLY A 106 -7.58 -7.47 -9.41
CA GLY A 106 -7.25 -8.78 -9.94
C GLY A 106 -6.31 -9.59 -9.05
N PRO A 107 -6.18 -10.90 -9.32
CA PRO A 107 -5.41 -11.82 -8.50
C PRO A 107 -3.94 -11.41 -8.34
N GLU A 108 -3.31 -10.88 -9.38
CA GLU A 108 -1.90 -10.49 -9.37
C GLU A 108 -1.63 -9.36 -8.36
N ALA A 109 -2.56 -8.41 -8.23
CA ALA A 109 -2.47 -7.32 -7.27
C ALA A 109 -2.63 -7.85 -5.83
N GLY A 110 -3.60 -8.75 -5.62
CA GLY A 110 -3.78 -9.42 -4.33
C GLY A 110 -2.55 -10.22 -3.91
N ASP A 111 -1.96 -10.97 -4.84
CA ASP A 111 -0.78 -11.81 -4.59
C ASP A 111 0.46 -10.97 -4.29
N ALA A 112 0.64 -9.83 -4.97
CA ALA A 112 1.72 -8.89 -4.66
C ALA A 112 1.61 -8.37 -3.22
N VAL A 113 0.41 -7.98 -2.78
CA VAL A 113 0.17 -7.51 -1.40
C VAL A 113 0.34 -8.65 -0.39
N ALA A 114 -0.07 -9.88 -0.74
CA ALA A 114 0.08 -11.05 0.12
C ALA A 114 1.55 -11.37 0.41
N VAL A 115 2.45 -11.15 -0.57
CA VAL A 115 3.90 -11.26 -0.36
C VAL A 115 4.37 -10.24 0.68
N ALA A 116 3.97 -8.97 0.56
CA ALA A 116 4.32 -7.94 1.53
C ALA A 116 3.76 -8.23 2.92
N ALA A 117 2.50 -8.66 3.01
CA ALA A 117 1.87 -9.04 4.28
C ALA A 117 2.61 -10.19 4.98
N ARG A 118 3.06 -11.20 4.22
CA ARG A 118 3.85 -12.31 4.75
C ARG A 118 5.22 -11.84 5.25
N ALA A 119 5.90 -10.98 4.49
CA ALA A 119 7.18 -10.41 4.88
C ALA A 119 7.05 -9.55 6.15
N ALA A 120 6.01 -8.73 6.24
CA ALA A 120 5.77 -7.86 7.40
C ALA A 120 5.54 -8.64 8.69
N ARG A 121 4.92 -9.83 8.63
CA ARG A 121 4.71 -10.70 9.79
C ARG A 121 6.00 -11.22 10.42
N ILE A 122 7.12 -11.20 9.71
CA ILE A 122 8.43 -11.59 10.26
C ILE A 122 8.91 -10.57 11.31
N HIS A 123 8.32 -9.37 11.33
CA HIS A 123 8.68 -8.26 12.21
C HIS A 123 7.68 -8.00 13.34
N LEU A 124 6.76 -8.95 13.58
CA LEU A 124 5.81 -8.94 14.70
C LEU A 124 6.34 -9.82 15.83
#